data_AF-A0ABD5K5G1-F1
#
_entry.id   AF-A0ABD5K5G1-F1
#
_cell.length_a   1.000
_cell.length_b   1.000
_cell.length_c   1.000
_cell.angle_alpha   90.00
_cell.angle_beta   90.00
_cell.angle_gamma   90.00
#
_symmetry.space_group_name_H-M   'P 1'
#
loop_
_entity.id
_entity.type
_entity.pdbx_description
1 polymer ?
#
loop_
_entity_poly.entity_id
_entity_poly.type
_entity_poly.pdbx_seq_one_letter_code
_entity_poly.pdbx_strand_id
1 'polypeptide(L)'
;MDAFLEQINELNELQKDLVSLHPLFAEHYPVVVAYEALLYIYDYSSKTQQYEWVKTVPDDLYIPDECLAAMPVPHMDERMCAIVTDAAFKDLEQKVYLFHEYVHCYVYEKYDERIVNRLQIKHKMDQLKRVTWELDYEFPYEDEVVVERINSLLSALKSKDLTQVHTARKALFTSLNEEQAEYWSWLEWNEGYARYIENLIREKFGQESNHFGDTAPFNRLVFYECGSEYISLLVKEHPEYHTDLEQLFDRLQVERIQG
;
A
#
# COMPACT_ATOMS: atom_id res chain seq x y z
N MET A 1 8.67 6.04 29.65
CA MET A 1 9.44 4.77 29.62
C MET A 1 9.33 4.34 28.19
N ASP A 2 10.44 4.41 27.47
CA ASP A 2 10.41 4.62 26.03
C ASP A 2 10.67 3.28 25.34
N ALA A 3 9.73 2.35 25.56
CA ALA A 3 9.91 0.91 25.34
C ALA A 3 10.42 0.52 23.95
N PHE A 4 10.03 1.27 22.91
CA PHE A 4 10.39 1.02 21.51
C PHE A 4 11.24 2.12 20.88
N LEU A 5 11.71 3.11 21.64
CA LEU A 5 12.36 4.30 21.07
C LEU A 5 13.65 3.98 20.32
N GLU A 6 14.42 2.99 20.80
CA GLU A 6 15.64 2.55 20.15
C GLU A 6 15.33 1.90 18.80
N GLN A 7 14.36 1.00 18.76
CA GLN A 7 13.91 0.30 17.55
C GLN A 7 13.34 1.28 16.51
N ILE A 8 12.55 2.27 16.95
CA ILE A 8 12.03 3.32 16.08
C ILE A 8 13.15 4.20 15.53
N ASN A 9 14.16 4.54 16.33
CA ASN A 9 15.29 5.31 15.83
C ASN A 9 16.22 4.50 14.92
N GLU A 10 16.29 3.18 15.10
CA GLU A 10 16.95 2.28 14.14
C GLU A 10 16.23 2.30 12.78
N LEU A 11 14.90 2.30 12.78
CA LEU A 11 14.08 2.48 11.57
C LEU A 11 14.35 3.84 10.90
N ASN A 12 14.48 4.92 11.67
CA ASN A 12 14.84 6.25 11.15
C ASN A 12 16.19 6.26 10.44
N GLU A 13 17.19 5.53 10.93
CA GLU A 13 18.47 5.42 10.22
C GLU A 13 18.32 4.67 8.90
N LEU A 14 17.57 3.56 8.88
CA LEU A 14 17.27 2.83 7.64
C LEU A 14 16.53 3.71 6.62
N GLN A 15 15.56 4.50 7.09
CA GLN A 15 14.76 5.41 6.25
C GLN A 15 15.63 6.39 5.46
N LYS A 16 16.70 6.93 6.07
CA LYS A 16 17.61 7.88 5.42
C LYS A 16 18.26 7.29 4.17
N ASP A 17 18.60 6.00 4.19
CA ASP A 17 19.16 5.30 3.03
C ASP A 17 18.13 5.12 1.90
N LEU A 18 16.84 5.09 2.24
CA LEU A 18 15.73 4.94 1.29
C LEU A 18 15.36 6.23 0.55
N VAL A 19 15.82 7.40 1.01
CA VAL A 19 15.60 8.68 0.29
C VAL A 19 16.18 8.61 -1.13
N SER A 20 17.29 7.90 -1.31
CA SER A 20 17.90 7.64 -2.63
C SER A 20 17.03 6.80 -3.57
N LEU A 21 16.12 6.00 -3.01
CA LEU A 21 15.22 5.12 -3.74
C LEU A 21 13.94 5.85 -4.13
N HIS A 22 13.34 6.60 -3.21
CA HIS A 22 12.16 7.42 -3.50
C HIS A 22 12.08 8.64 -2.57
N PRO A 23 11.70 9.84 -3.06
CA PRO A 23 11.64 11.07 -2.24
C PRO A 23 10.63 11.03 -1.08
N LEU A 24 9.64 10.13 -1.12
CA LEU A 24 8.68 9.95 -0.01
C LEU A 24 9.37 9.63 1.31
N PHE A 25 10.54 8.97 1.29
CA PHE A 25 11.28 8.62 2.50
C PHE A 25 11.98 9.83 3.14
N ALA A 26 11.93 11.02 2.54
CA ALA A 26 12.33 12.25 3.22
C ALA A 26 11.26 12.76 4.20
N GLU A 27 10.01 12.34 4.03
CA GLU A 27 8.90 12.66 4.92
C GLU A 27 8.90 11.69 6.11
N HIS A 28 8.46 12.13 7.29
CA HIS A 28 8.40 11.31 8.49
C HIS A 28 6.97 11.29 9.03
N TYR A 29 6.50 10.13 9.44
CA TYR A 29 5.15 9.92 9.96
C TYR A 29 5.21 9.44 11.40
N PRO A 30 4.24 9.81 12.26
CA PRO A 30 4.15 9.23 13.59
C PRO A 30 4.03 7.71 13.52
N VAL A 31 4.67 7.04 14.47
CA VAL A 31 4.58 5.58 14.62
C VAL A 31 3.87 5.26 15.93
N VAL A 32 2.83 4.45 15.83
CA VAL A 32 2.11 3.90 16.99
C VAL A 32 2.46 2.43 17.12
N VAL A 33 3.04 2.06 18.26
CA VAL A 33 3.33 0.66 18.59
C VAL A 33 2.29 0.15 19.59
N ALA A 34 1.47 -0.81 19.16
CA ALA A 34 0.53 -1.51 20.01
C ALA A 34 1.23 -2.66 20.75
N TYR A 35 1.20 -2.65 22.08
CA TYR A 35 1.84 -3.65 22.93
C TYR A 35 1.19 -3.72 24.31
N GLU A 36 0.91 -4.93 24.81
CA GLU A 36 0.31 -5.18 26.14
C GLU A 36 -0.89 -4.26 26.48
N ALA A 37 -1.83 -4.11 25.54
CA ALA A 37 -3.03 -3.26 25.63
C ALA A 37 -2.75 -1.74 25.78
N LEU A 38 -1.56 -1.29 25.38
CA LEU A 38 -1.17 0.11 25.31
C LEU A 38 -0.75 0.49 23.89
N LEU A 39 -0.93 1.76 23.56
CA LEU A 39 -0.41 2.39 22.35
C LEU A 39 0.73 3.32 22.74
N TYR A 40 1.94 3.00 22.29
CA TYR A 40 3.14 3.82 22.45
C TYR A 40 3.30 4.68 21.21
N ILE A 41 3.21 6.00 21.37
CA ILE A 41 3.19 6.94 20.24
C ILE A 41 4.51 7.68 20.15
N TYR A 42 5.11 7.64 18.97
CA TYR A 42 6.37 8.28 18.63
C TYR A 42 6.17 9.24 17.46
N ASP A 43 6.85 10.38 17.48
CA ASP A 43 6.81 11.34 16.38
C ASP A 43 8.21 11.89 16.10
N TYR A 44 8.43 12.30 14.85
CA TYR A 44 9.73 12.78 14.42
C TYR A 44 9.95 14.24 14.83
N SER A 45 11.06 14.49 15.51
CA SER A 45 11.46 15.83 15.93
C SER A 45 12.48 16.40 14.97
N SER A 46 12.08 17.42 14.19
CA SER A 46 12.99 18.13 13.29
C SER A 46 14.15 18.85 14.01
N LYS A 47 14.00 19.08 15.33
CA LYS A 47 15.03 19.69 16.18
C LYS A 47 16.14 18.70 16.54
N THR A 48 15.80 17.46 16.87
CA THR A 48 16.76 16.42 17.26
C THR A 48 17.12 15.49 16.11
N GLN A 49 16.40 15.58 14.99
CA GLN A 49 16.50 14.72 13.80
C GLN A 49 16.28 13.23 14.11
N GLN A 50 15.47 12.95 15.13
CA GLN A 50 15.18 11.63 15.66
C GLN A 50 13.71 11.54 16.07
N TYR A 51 13.20 10.32 16.20
CA TYR A 51 11.91 10.12 16.84
C TYR A 51 12.02 10.35 18.34
N GLU A 52 10.96 10.92 18.89
CA GLU A 52 10.79 11.15 20.33
C GLU A 52 9.50 10.47 20.77
N TRP A 53 9.49 9.96 22.01
CA TRP A 53 8.26 9.50 22.63
C TRP A 53 7.34 10.70 22.87
N VAL A 54 6.10 10.61 22.39
CA VAL A 54 5.07 11.64 22.56
C VAL A 54 4.24 11.34 23.81
N LYS A 55 3.62 10.15 23.83
CA LYS A 55 2.77 9.68 24.92
C LYS A 55 2.51 8.18 24.83
N THR A 56 1.94 7.64 25.90
CA THR A 56 1.38 6.28 25.94
C THR A 56 -0.06 6.37 26.42
N VAL A 57 -0.95 5.67 25.74
CA VAL A 57 -2.38 5.62 26.05
C VAL A 57 -2.87 4.17 26.06
N PRO A 58 -4.02 3.85 26.69
CA PRO A 58 -4.66 2.55 26.50
C PRO A 58 -4.97 2.28 25.03
N ASP A 59 -4.92 1.02 24.61
CA ASP A 59 -5.41 0.61 23.29
C ASP A 59 -6.94 0.67 23.25
N ASP A 60 -7.45 1.80 22.75
CA ASP A 60 -8.85 2.06 22.44
C ASP A 60 -9.17 1.90 20.94
N LEU A 61 -8.16 1.52 20.13
CA LEU A 61 -8.29 1.23 18.70
C LEU A 61 -8.49 -0.27 18.44
N TYR A 62 -8.25 -1.12 19.44
CA TYR A 62 -8.34 -2.58 19.35
C TYR A 62 -7.42 -3.13 18.27
N ILE A 63 -6.15 -2.73 18.31
CA ILE A 63 -5.17 -3.11 17.29
C ILE A 63 -4.96 -4.64 17.37
N PRO A 64 -5.17 -5.38 16.26
CA PRO A 64 -4.99 -6.82 16.27
C PRO A 64 -3.51 -7.20 16.39
N ASP A 65 -3.26 -8.44 16.84
CA ASP A 65 -1.92 -9.01 16.82
C ASP A 65 -1.34 -8.97 15.40
N GLU A 66 -0.02 -8.73 15.30
CA GLU A 66 0.70 -8.64 14.02
C GLU A 66 0.13 -7.57 13.05
N CYS A 67 -0.55 -6.55 13.56
CA CYS A 67 -1.02 -5.43 12.77
C CYS A 67 0.14 -4.66 12.12
N LEU A 68 -0.04 -4.38 10.83
CA LEU A 68 0.67 -3.41 10.02
C LEU A 68 -0.42 -2.63 9.29
N ALA A 69 -0.54 -1.35 9.58
CA ALA A 69 -1.56 -0.50 8.99
C ALA A 69 -1.14 0.96 9.00
N ALA A 70 -1.78 1.75 8.15
CA ALA A 70 -1.68 3.19 8.16
C ALA A 70 -3.10 3.77 8.27
N MET A 71 -3.38 4.55 9.32
CA MET A 71 -4.67 5.20 9.50
C MET A 71 -4.58 6.48 10.34
N PRO A 72 -5.58 7.38 10.24
CA PRO A 72 -5.71 8.51 11.16
C PRO A 72 -5.86 8.04 12.60
N VAL A 73 -5.12 8.67 13.52
CA VAL A 73 -5.16 8.33 14.95
C VAL A 73 -5.73 9.51 15.76
N PRO A 74 -6.86 9.35 16.47
CA PRO A 74 -7.47 10.41 17.27
C PRO A 74 -6.53 10.99 18.34
N HIS A 75 -5.68 10.13 18.92
CA HIS A 75 -4.66 10.56 19.88
C HIS A 75 -3.59 11.46 19.26
N MET A 76 -3.53 11.60 17.95
CA MET A 76 -2.61 12.46 17.22
C MET A 76 -3.37 13.53 16.41
N ASP A 77 -4.52 13.99 16.90
CA ASP A 77 -5.37 14.99 16.24
C ASP A 77 -5.76 14.56 14.81
N GLU A 78 -6.12 13.28 14.64
CA GLU A 78 -6.45 12.65 13.35
C GLU A 78 -5.30 12.66 12.33
N ARG A 79 -4.05 12.85 12.76
CA ARG A 79 -2.89 12.66 11.88
C ARG A 79 -2.76 11.21 11.44
N MET A 80 -2.39 11.03 10.18
CA MET A 80 -2.06 9.73 9.62
C MET A 80 -0.83 9.16 10.33
N CYS A 81 -0.95 7.93 10.84
CA CYS A 81 0.13 7.26 11.55
C CYS A 81 0.37 5.87 10.96
N ALA A 82 1.63 5.44 10.97
CA ALA A 82 1.96 4.04 10.78
C ALA A 82 1.73 3.30 12.11
N ILE A 83 0.97 2.23 12.08
CA ILE A 83 0.55 1.46 13.26
C ILE A 83 1.11 0.06 13.13
N VAL A 84 1.84 -0.36 14.15
CA VAL A 84 2.53 -1.64 14.19
C VAL A 84 2.39 -2.31 15.55
N THR A 85 2.64 -3.60 15.62
CA THR A 85 2.95 -4.29 16.88
C THR A 85 4.47 -4.42 17.06
N ASP A 86 4.90 -4.96 18.21
CA ASP A 86 6.32 -5.27 18.46
C ASP A 86 6.92 -6.25 17.42
N ALA A 87 6.08 -7.02 16.71
CA ALA A 87 6.49 -7.90 15.63
C ALA A 87 7.21 -7.17 14.49
N ALA A 88 6.89 -5.89 14.25
CA ALA A 88 7.53 -5.08 13.21
C ALA A 88 9.04 -4.89 13.40
N PHE A 89 9.54 -5.11 14.62
CA PHE A 89 10.96 -4.90 14.95
C PHE A 89 11.78 -6.19 15.04
N LYS A 90 11.19 -7.36 14.72
CA LYS A 90 11.85 -8.67 14.84
C LYS A 90 13.05 -8.81 13.89
N ASP A 91 12.93 -8.35 12.66
CA ASP A 91 13.96 -8.47 11.63
C ASP A 91 13.80 -7.39 10.54
N LEU A 92 14.71 -7.40 9.56
CA LEU A 92 14.68 -6.43 8.46
C LEU A 92 13.44 -6.58 7.57
N GLU A 93 12.95 -7.81 7.36
CA GLU A 93 11.75 -8.03 6.54
C GLU A 93 10.53 -7.34 7.16
N GLN A 94 10.35 -7.49 8.47
CA GLN A 94 9.26 -6.83 9.19
C GLN A 94 9.38 -5.29 9.16
N LYS A 95 10.61 -4.76 9.23
CA LYS A 95 10.86 -3.31 9.07
C LYS A 95 10.53 -2.82 7.67
N VAL A 96 10.72 -3.64 6.63
CA VAL A 96 10.32 -3.29 5.26
C VAL A 96 8.81 -3.14 5.12
N TYR A 97 8.02 -4.01 5.75
CA TYR A 97 6.57 -3.83 5.78
C TYR A 97 6.13 -2.56 6.53
N LEU A 98 6.89 -2.12 7.53
CA LEU A 98 6.61 -0.81 8.16
C LEU A 98 6.81 0.34 7.14
N PHE A 99 7.83 0.26 6.28
CA PHE A 99 8.00 1.25 5.20
C PHE A 99 6.90 1.18 4.13
N HIS A 100 6.25 0.03 3.93
CA HIS A 100 5.02 -0.07 3.11
C HIS A 100 3.92 0.83 3.70
N GLU A 101 3.72 0.82 5.02
CA GLU A 101 2.77 1.72 5.68
C GLU A 101 3.15 3.20 5.55
N TYR A 102 4.44 3.53 5.42
CA TYR A 102 4.88 4.91 5.14
C TYR A 102 4.45 5.35 3.74
N VAL A 103 4.38 4.43 2.78
CA VAL A 103 3.83 4.72 1.45
C VAL A 103 2.35 5.05 1.57
N HIS A 104 1.57 4.30 2.34
CA HIS A 104 0.16 4.63 2.57
C HIS A 104 -0.03 5.97 3.28
N CYS A 105 0.81 6.28 4.28
CA CYS A 105 0.80 7.60 4.92
C CYS A 105 1.04 8.72 3.91
N TYR A 106 2.05 8.55 3.05
CA TYR A 106 2.39 9.50 1.99
C TYR A 106 1.27 9.68 0.96
N VAL A 107 0.69 8.57 0.50
CA VAL A 107 -0.42 8.56 -0.46
C VAL A 107 -1.62 9.30 0.12
N TYR A 108 -1.97 9.01 1.36
CA TYR A 108 -3.08 9.65 2.05
C TYR A 108 -2.88 11.17 2.16
N GLU A 109 -1.76 11.62 2.73
CA GLU A 109 -1.53 13.06 2.95
C GLU A 109 -1.46 13.89 1.67
N LYS A 110 -0.94 13.32 0.57
CA LYS A 110 -0.74 14.06 -0.69
C LYS A 110 -1.86 13.92 -1.70
N TYR A 111 -2.57 12.80 -1.71
CA TYR A 111 -3.44 12.43 -2.82
C TYR A 111 -4.84 11.99 -2.43
N ASP A 112 -5.15 11.75 -1.14
CA ASP A 112 -6.46 11.22 -0.70
C ASP A 112 -7.63 12.00 -1.34
N GLU A 113 -7.78 13.28 -1.02
CA GLU A 113 -8.89 14.07 -1.57
C GLU A 113 -8.84 14.24 -3.10
N ARG A 114 -7.67 14.14 -3.74
CA ARG A 114 -7.54 14.33 -5.20
C ARG A 114 -7.94 13.09 -5.97
N ILE A 115 -7.69 11.90 -5.42
CA ILE A 115 -7.93 10.62 -6.07
C ILE A 115 -9.19 9.95 -5.53
N VAL A 116 -9.33 9.84 -4.21
CA VAL A 116 -10.43 9.10 -3.57
C VAL A 116 -11.79 9.72 -3.91
N ASN A 117 -11.89 11.05 -4.02
CA ASN A 117 -13.11 11.72 -4.45
C ASN A 117 -13.51 11.44 -5.91
N ARG A 118 -12.64 10.83 -6.71
CA ARG A 118 -12.94 10.43 -8.09
C ARG A 118 -13.58 9.04 -8.16
N LEU A 119 -13.49 8.24 -7.10
CA LEU A 119 -13.95 6.85 -7.04
C LEU A 119 -15.46 6.78 -6.78
N GLN A 120 -16.21 6.20 -7.71
CA GLN A 120 -17.65 6.01 -7.54
C GLN A 120 -17.97 4.98 -6.44
N ILE A 121 -17.15 3.93 -6.33
CA ILE A 121 -17.26 2.93 -5.27
C ILE A 121 -17.14 3.58 -3.90
N LYS A 122 -16.21 4.50 -3.69
CA LYS A 122 -16.07 5.23 -2.41
C LYS A 122 -17.35 6.00 -2.07
N HIS A 123 -17.88 6.78 -3.01
CA HIS A 123 -19.12 7.54 -2.82
C HIS A 123 -20.30 6.63 -2.47
N LYS A 124 -20.42 5.48 -3.15
CA LYS A 124 -21.45 4.49 -2.84
C LYS A 124 -21.26 3.89 -1.45
N MET A 125 -20.04 3.53 -1.08
CA MET A 125 -19.75 2.92 0.22
C MET A 125 -19.95 3.92 1.38
N ASP A 126 -19.67 5.21 1.17
CA ASP A 126 -19.99 6.28 2.12
C ASP A 126 -21.49 6.42 2.34
N GLN A 127 -22.29 6.37 1.27
CA GLN A 127 -23.76 6.38 1.38
C GLN A 127 -24.28 5.18 2.17
N LEU A 128 -23.62 4.02 2.03
CA LEU A 128 -23.91 2.80 2.77
C LEU A 128 -23.26 2.77 4.17
N LYS A 129 -22.47 3.78 4.54
CA LYS A 129 -21.67 3.85 5.77
C LYS A 129 -20.74 2.64 5.96
N ARG A 130 -20.27 2.05 4.86
CA ARG A 130 -19.37 0.90 4.85
C ARG A 130 -17.93 1.38 4.72
N VAL A 131 -17.31 1.68 5.86
CA VAL A 131 -15.95 2.24 5.92
C VAL A 131 -14.85 1.21 5.63
N THR A 132 -15.16 -0.09 5.74
CA THR A 132 -14.22 -1.21 5.54
C THR A 132 -14.22 -1.79 4.12
N TRP A 133 -14.81 -1.08 3.16
CA TRP A 133 -15.04 -1.60 1.81
C TRP A 133 -13.77 -2.05 1.09
N GLU A 134 -12.62 -1.43 1.34
CA GLU A 134 -11.34 -1.83 0.74
C GLU A 134 -10.89 -3.24 1.18
N LEU A 135 -11.37 -3.70 2.33
CA LEU A 135 -11.01 -5.00 2.90
C LEU A 135 -12.07 -6.07 2.67
N ASP A 136 -13.34 -5.69 2.65
CA ASP A 136 -14.48 -6.62 2.69
C ASP A 136 -15.36 -6.59 1.43
N TYR A 137 -14.98 -5.85 0.39
CA TYR A 137 -15.71 -5.85 -0.88
C TYR A 137 -15.75 -7.26 -1.51
N GLU A 138 -16.95 -7.67 -1.92
CA GLU A 138 -17.22 -8.99 -2.50
C GLU A 138 -16.80 -9.04 -3.99
N PHE A 139 -15.49 -9.10 -4.23
CA PHE A 139 -14.95 -9.30 -5.56
C PHE A 139 -15.13 -10.77 -6.01
N PRO A 140 -15.42 -11.05 -7.29
CA PRO A 140 -15.69 -12.41 -7.78
C PRO A 140 -14.43 -13.26 -7.96
N TYR A 141 -13.74 -13.59 -6.86
CA TYR A 141 -12.48 -14.35 -6.89
C TYR A 141 -12.62 -15.80 -7.39
N GLU A 142 -13.82 -16.37 -7.33
CA GLU A 142 -14.11 -17.76 -7.70
C GLU A 142 -14.83 -17.88 -9.05
N ASP A 143 -15.18 -16.76 -9.70
CA ASP A 143 -15.80 -16.79 -11.03
C ASP A 143 -14.80 -17.32 -12.07
N GLU A 144 -15.18 -18.38 -12.79
CA GLU A 144 -14.27 -19.09 -13.70
C GLU A 144 -13.70 -18.18 -14.79
N VAL A 145 -14.50 -17.23 -15.32
CA VAL A 145 -14.06 -16.30 -16.35
C VAL A 145 -13.07 -15.31 -15.75
N VAL A 146 -13.39 -14.74 -14.59
CA VAL A 146 -12.50 -13.80 -13.91
C VAL A 146 -11.17 -14.46 -13.55
N VAL A 147 -11.19 -15.68 -13.01
CA VAL A 147 -9.98 -16.46 -12.70
C VAL A 147 -9.14 -16.71 -13.94
N GLU A 148 -9.73 -17.07 -15.08
CA GLU A 148 -9.01 -17.24 -16.34
C GLU A 148 -8.35 -15.93 -16.80
N ARG A 149 -9.05 -14.79 -16.67
CA ARG A 149 -8.52 -13.47 -17.02
C ARG A 149 -7.37 -13.04 -16.12
N ILE A 150 -7.46 -13.28 -14.82
CA ILE A 150 -6.39 -13.01 -13.87
C ILE A 150 -5.14 -13.84 -14.22
N ASN A 151 -5.30 -15.14 -14.45
CA ASN A 151 -4.18 -16.01 -14.85
C ASN A 151 -3.52 -15.55 -16.16
N SER A 152 -4.33 -15.09 -17.12
CA SER A 152 -3.84 -14.54 -18.38
C SER A 152 -3.03 -13.26 -18.16
N LEU A 153 -3.50 -12.37 -17.28
CA LEU A 153 -2.79 -11.15 -16.90
C LEU A 153 -1.46 -11.46 -16.21
N LEU A 154 -1.45 -12.33 -15.21
CA LEU A 154 -0.22 -12.75 -14.52
C LEU A 154 0.80 -13.36 -15.49
N SER A 155 0.35 -14.15 -16.47
CA SER A 155 1.21 -14.72 -17.51
C SER A 155 1.82 -13.65 -18.41
N ALA A 156 1.04 -12.63 -18.80
CA ALA A 156 1.52 -11.50 -19.59
C ALA A 156 2.49 -10.59 -18.81
N LEU A 157 2.25 -10.40 -17.50
CA LEU A 157 3.17 -9.67 -16.63
C LEU A 157 4.53 -10.39 -16.54
N LYS A 158 4.51 -11.72 -16.38
CA LYS A 158 5.72 -12.56 -16.39
C LYS A 158 6.50 -12.46 -17.71
N SER A 159 5.83 -12.25 -18.85
CA SER A 159 6.51 -12.05 -20.14
C SER A 159 7.12 -10.67 -20.32
N LYS A 160 6.79 -9.69 -19.46
CA LYS A 160 7.26 -8.29 -19.50
C LYS A 160 6.96 -7.59 -20.83
N ASP A 161 5.93 -8.04 -21.55
CA ASP A 161 5.49 -7.46 -22.81
C ASP A 161 4.26 -6.59 -22.55
N LEU A 162 4.45 -5.27 -22.54
CA LEU A 162 3.38 -4.32 -22.24
C LEU A 162 2.21 -4.39 -23.22
N THR A 163 2.43 -4.80 -24.47
CA THR A 163 1.32 -4.98 -25.41
C THR A 163 0.43 -6.17 -25.01
N GLN A 164 1.05 -7.27 -24.58
CA GLN A 164 0.33 -8.43 -24.05
C GLN A 164 -0.37 -8.08 -22.73
N VAL A 165 0.30 -7.34 -21.84
CA VAL A 165 -0.28 -6.87 -20.58
C VAL A 165 -1.51 -6.01 -20.84
N HIS A 166 -1.43 -4.99 -21.72
CA HIS A 166 -2.59 -4.14 -22.03
C HIS A 166 -3.75 -4.95 -22.61
N THR A 167 -3.46 -5.92 -23.46
CA THR A 167 -4.48 -6.82 -24.04
C THR A 167 -5.15 -7.67 -22.96
N ALA A 168 -4.36 -8.26 -22.05
CA ALA A 168 -4.87 -9.08 -20.96
C ALA A 168 -5.67 -8.25 -19.94
N ARG A 169 -5.19 -7.06 -19.57
CA ARG A 169 -5.90 -6.10 -18.70
C ARG A 169 -7.24 -5.71 -19.29
N LYS A 170 -7.28 -5.35 -20.58
CA LYS A 170 -8.53 -5.02 -21.26
C LYS A 170 -9.53 -6.19 -21.20
N ALA A 171 -9.07 -7.40 -21.48
CA ALA A 171 -9.91 -8.60 -21.41
C ALA A 171 -10.43 -8.90 -19.99
N LEU A 172 -9.62 -8.61 -18.96
CA LEU A 172 -10.05 -8.68 -17.56
C LEU A 172 -11.14 -7.65 -17.28
N PHE A 173 -10.93 -6.38 -17.62
CA PHE A 173 -11.91 -5.33 -17.35
C PHE A 173 -13.23 -5.54 -18.09
N THR A 174 -13.22 -6.04 -19.32
CA THR A 174 -14.45 -6.43 -20.05
C THR A 174 -15.23 -7.56 -19.36
N SER A 175 -14.58 -8.36 -18.50
CA SER A 175 -15.26 -9.42 -17.72
C SER A 175 -15.83 -8.94 -16.38
N LEU A 176 -15.47 -7.73 -15.95
CA LEU A 176 -15.90 -7.14 -14.69
C LEU A 176 -17.02 -6.14 -14.93
N ASN A 177 -17.88 -5.95 -13.93
CA ASN A 177 -18.76 -4.78 -13.92
C ASN A 177 -17.96 -3.51 -13.56
N GLU A 178 -18.56 -2.34 -13.77
CA GLU A 178 -17.89 -1.04 -13.56
C GLU A 178 -17.31 -0.87 -12.15
N GLU A 179 -18.05 -1.29 -11.12
CA GLU A 179 -17.64 -1.18 -9.72
C GLU A 179 -16.48 -2.13 -9.39
N GLN A 180 -16.55 -3.38 -9.87
CA GLN A 180 -15.46 -4.36 -9.74
C GLN A 180 -14.19 -3.91 -10.46
N ALA A 181 -14.34 -3.31 -11.65
CA ALA A 181 -13.24 -2.79 -12.42
C ALA A 181 -12.59 -1.57 -11.75
N GLU A 182 -13.39 -0.65 -11.18
CA GLU A 182 -12.87 0.48 -10.40
C GLU A 182 -12.17 0.02 -9.12
N TYR A 183 -12.74 -0.97 -8.41
CA TYR A 183 -12.12 -1.60 -7.25
C TYR A 183 -10.75 -2.23 -7.59
N TRP A 184 -10.66 -2.96 -8.70
CA TRP A 184 -9.40 -3.53 -9.20
C TRP A 184 -8.36 -2.43 -9.45
N SER A 185 -8.71 -1.41 -10.24
CA SER A 185 -7.80 -0.31 -10.55
C SER A 185 -7.38 0.48 -9.31
N TRP A 186 -8.26 0.65 -8.32
CA TRP A 186 -7.94 1.28 -7.05
C TRP A 186 -6.87 0.50 -6.29
N LEU A 187 -7.05 -0.81 -6.10
CA LEU A 187 -6.09 -1.62 -5.34
C LEU A 187 -4.77 -1.81 -6.08
N GLU A 188 -4.77 -1.89 -7.41
CA GLU A 188 -3.51 -1.85 -8.17
C GLU A 188 -2.76 -0.54 -7.95
N TRP A 189 -3.46 0.60 -7.90
CA TRP A 189 -2.83 1.89 -7.71
C TRP A 189 -2.37 2.10 -6.26
N ASN A 190 -3.19 1.79 -5.27
CA ASN A 190 -2.86 2.06 -3.87
C ASN A 190 -1.91 0.99 -3.31
N GLU A 191 -2.37 -0.26 -3.26
CA GLU A 191 -1.64 -1.38 -2.66
C GLU A 191 -0.56 -1.92 -3.58
N GLY A 192 -0.81 -1.94 -4.90
CA GLY A 192 0.21 -2.31 -5.87
C GLY A 192 1.36 -1.32 -5.93
N TYR A 193 1.13 -0.01 -5.77
CA TYR A 193 2.21 0.98 -5.68
C TYR A 193 3.01 0.83 -4.39
N ALA A 194 2.33 0.64 -3.26
CA ALA A 194 3.01 0.38 -1.99
C ALA A 194 3.89 -0.87 -2.07
N ARG A 195 3.39 -1.97 -2.65
CA ARG A 195 4.18 -3.18 -2.91
C ARG A 195 5.31 -2.97 -3.93
N TYR A 196 5.11 -2.14 -4.95
CA TYR A 196 6.18 -1.80 -5.88
C TYR A 196 7.35 -1.11 -5.16
N ILE A 197 7.07 -0.15 -4.28
CA ILE A 197 8.08 0.50 -3.45
C ILE A 197 8.69 -0.49 -2.45
N GLU A 198 7.88 -1.35 -1.81
CA GLU A 198 8.34 -2.43 -0.93
C GLU A 198 9.37 -3.31 -1.66
N ASN A 199 9.09 -3.72 -2.88
CA ASN A 199 9.98 -4.56 -3.69
C ASN A 199 11.28 -3.86 -4.06
N LEU A 200 11.27 -2.55 -4.32
CA LEU A 200 12.50 -1.78 -4.49
C LEU A 200 13.33 -1.74 -3.20
N ILE A 201 12.69 -1.61 -2.04
CA ILE A 201 13.37 -1.63 -0.74
C ILE A 201 13.99 -3.01 -0.49
N ARG A 202 13.23 -4.08 -0.73
CA ARG A 202 13.69 -5.48 -0.65
C ARG A 202 14.92 -5.69 -1.52
N GLU A 203 14.88 -5.27 -2.79
CA GLU A 203 16.01 -5.36 -3.71
C GLU A 203 17.24 -4.60 -3.19
N LYS A 204 17.06 -3.36 -2.69
CA LYS A 204 18.14 -2.55 -2.11
C LYS A 204 18.84 -3.27 -0.94
N PHE A 205 18.09 -4.03 -0.15
CA PHE A 205 18.62 -4.80 0.98
C PHE A 205 18.94 -6.27 0.65
N GLY A 206 18.88 -6.67 -0.63
CA GLY A 206 19.21 -8.02 -1.07
C GLY A 206 18.20 -9.10 -0.64
N GLN A 207 16.96 -8.70 -0.34
CA GLN A 207 15.84 -9.61 -0.06
C GLN A 207 15.10 -9.98 -1.35
N GLU A 208 14.44 -11.13 -1.35
CA GLU A 208 13.56 -11.52 -2.44
C GLU A 208 12.32 -10.63 -2.48
N SER A 209 11.88 -10.30 -3.69
CA SER A 209 10.64 -9.57 -3.94
C SER A 209 9.43 -10.34 -3.41
N ASN A 210 8.47 -9.61 -2.88
CA ASN A 210 7.18 -10.09 -2.44
C ASN A 210 6.27 -10.34 -3.66
N HIS A 211 6.01 -11.62 -3.93
CA HIS A 211 5.14 -12.10 -5.00
C HIS A 211 3.86 -12.78 -4.49
N PHE A 212 3.46 -12.52 -3.24
CA PHE A 212 2.27 -13.18 -2.67
C PHE A 212 0.99 -12.77 -3.40
N GLY A 213 0.15 -13.76 -3.76
CA GLY A 213 -1.11 -13.55 -4.48
C GLY A 213 -1.04 -13.87 -5.97
N ASP A 214 0.09 -14.36 -6.48
CA ASP A 214 0.27 -14.74 -7.89
C ASP A 214 -0.32 -16.12 -8.27
N THR A 215 -0.98 -16.79 -7.32
CA THR A 215 -1.52 -18.15 -7.47
C THR A 215 -2.91 -18.28 -6.85
N ALA A 216 -3.77 -19.07 -7.50
CA ALA A 216 -5.11 -19.37 -7.02
C ALA A 216 -5.09 -20.34 -5.81
N PRO A 217 -6.10 -20.34 -4.91
CA PRO A 217 -7.30 -19.50 -4.95
C PRO A 217 -6.98 -18.03 -4.69
N PHE A 218 -7.54 -17.14 -5.52
CA PHE A 218 -7.24 -15.73 -5.44
C PHE A 218 -7.95 -15.07 -4.25
N ASN A 219 -7.32 -14.02 -3.74
CA ASN A 219 -7.86 -13.09 -2.77
C ASN A 219 -7.30 -11.70 -3.11
N ARG A 220 -7.52 -10.70 -2.25
CA ARG A 220 -7.09 -9.32 -2.52
C ARG A 220 -5.61 -9.15 -2.87
N LEU A 221 -4.74 -10.03 -2.40
CA LEU A 221 -3.30 -9.95 -2.68
C LEU A 221 -2.97 -10.05 -4.18
N VAL A 222 -3.87 -10.58 -5.00
CA VAL A 222 -3.68 -10.62 -6.45
C VAL A 222 -3.64 -9.22 -7.07
N PHE A 223 -4.40 -8.25 -6.54
CA PHE A 223 -4.37 -6.88 -7.04
C PHE A 223 -3.02 -6.22 -6.73
N TYR A 224 -2.43 -6.59 -5.59
CA TYR A 224 -1.20 -5.99 -5.08
C TYR A 224 -0.03 -6.49 -5.94
N GLU A 225 -0.04 -7.79 -6.24
CA GLU A 225 0.92 -8.42 -7.16
C GLU A 225 0.79 -7.87 -8.58
N CYS A 226 -0.41 -7.93 -9.17
CA CYS A 226 -0.65 -7.43 -10.52
C CYS A 226 -0.30 -5.94 -10.64
N GLY A 227 -0.67 -5.14 -9.65
CA GLY A 227 -0.36 -3.71 -9.58
C GLY A 227 1.15 -3.46 -9.50
N SER A 228 1.85 -4.11 -8.57
CA SER A 228 3.31 -3.97 -8.41
C SER A 228 4.07 -4.30 -9.69
N GLU A 229 3.78 -5.45 -10.30
CA GLU A 229 4.44 -5.88 -11.55
C GLU A 229 4.11 -4.93 -12.71
N TYR A 230 2.85 -4.50 -12.82
CA TYR A 230 2.46 -3.61 -13.90
C TYR A 230 3.09 -2.21 -13.76
N ILE A 231 3.07 -1.65 -12.56
CA ILE A 231 3.72 -0.36 -12.24
C ILE A 231 5.23 -0.45 -12.52
N SER A 232 5.89 -1.55 -12.14
CA SER A 232 7.30 -1.77 -12.44
C SER A 232 7.61 -1.73 -13.94
N LEU A 233 6.72 -2.28 -14.78
CA LEU A 233 6.86 -2.19 -16.25
C LEU A 233 6.61 -0.77 -16.76
N LEU A 234 5.56 -0.10 -16.26
CA LEU A 234 5.24 1.27 -16.65
C LEU A 234 6.36 2.25 -16.29
N VAL A 235 6.92 2.17 -15.09
CA VAL A 235 8.01 3.05 -14.64
C VAL A 235 9.29 2.85 -15.47
N LYS A 236 9.52 1.64 -16.01
CA LYS A 236 10.66 1.40 -16.91
C LYS A 236 10.53 2.14 -18.24
N GLU A 237 9.33 2.27 -18.78
CA GLU A 237 9.08 3.05 -20.00
C GLU A 237 8.92 4.55 -19.73
N HIS A 238 8.32 4.88 -18.58
CA HIS A 238 7.91 6.21 -18.17
C HIS A 238 8.34 6.46 -16.71
N PRO A 239 9.60 6.85 -16.47
CA PRO A 239 10.15 7.03 -15.12
C PRO A 239 9.39 8.04 -14.25
N GLU A 240 8.64 8.96 -14.86
CA GLU A 240 7.79 9.93 -14.17
C GLU A 240 6.73 9.28 -13.27
N TYR A 241 6.22 8.10 -13.63
CA TYR A 241 5.24 7.37 -12.82
C TYR A 241 5.79 6.87 -11.48
N HIS A 242 7.10 6.90 -11.29
CA HIS A 242 7.72 6.54 -10.03
C HIS A 242 7.26 7.47 -8.89
N THR A 243 7.08 8.77 -9.19
CA THR A 243 6.79 9.82 -8.21
C THR A 243 5.49 10.58 -8.46
N ASP A 244 5.00 10.63 -9.70
CA ASP A 244 3.72 11.27 -10.06
C ASP A 244 2.56 10.27 -9.97
N LEU A 245 1.97 10.20 -8.78
CA LEU A 245 0.91 9.22 -8.49
C LEU A 245 -0.43 9.59 -9.12
N GLU A 246 -0.69 10.86 -9.39
CA GLU A 246 -1.91 11.27 -10.08
C GLU A 246 -1.85 10.86 -11.56
N GLN A 247 -0.70 11.07 -12.20
CA GLN A 247 -0.47 10.60 -13.57
C GLN A 247 -0.46 9.07 -13.66
N LEU A 248 0.14 8.39 -12.67
CA LEU A 248 0.08 6.92 -12.59
C LEU A 248 -1.37 6.44 -12.41
N PHE A 249 -2.15 7.09 -11.54
CA PHE A 249 -3.56 6.75 -11.34
C PHE A 249 -4.32 6.81 -12.67
N ASP A 250 -4.20 7.92 -13.39
CA ASP A 250 -4.84 8.14 -14.69
C ASP A 250 -4.41 7.07 -15.71
N ARG A 251 -3.12 6.73 -15.72
CA ARG A 251 -2.59 5.69 -16.61
C ARG A 251 -3.23 4.34 -16.32
N LEU A 252 -3.36 3.94 -15.05
CA LEU A 252 -3.93 2.63 -14.67
C LEU A 252 -5.41 2.48 -15.03
N GLN A 253 -6.13 3.59 -15.28
CA GLN A 253 -7.53 3.57 -15.72
C GLN A 253 -7.72 3.29 -17.22
N VAL A 254 -6.68 3.42 -18.05
CA VAL A 254 -6.84 3.45 -19.52
C VAL A 254 -7.49 2.17 -20.05
N GLU A 255 -6.97 0.99 -19.68
CA GLU A 255 -7.53 -0.28 -20.14
C GLU A 255 -8.92 -0.54 -19.56
N ARG A 256 -9.22 -0.01 -18.37
CA ARG A 256 -10.56 -0.07 -17.76
C ARG A 256 -11.59 0.75 -18.56
N ILE A 257 -11.22 1.95 -19.01
CA ILE A 257 -12.12 2.83 -19.77
C ILE A 257 -12.35 2.30 -21.19
N GLN A 258 -11.38 1.57 -21.75
CA GLN A 258 -11.43 1.05 -23.12
C GLN A 258 -12.05 -0.35 -23.25
N GLY A 259 -12.09 -1.12 -22.16
CA GLY A 259 -12.61 -2.48 -22.07
C GLY A 259 -14.09 -2.52 -21.73
#